data_AF-A0A1I6HVL8-F1
#
_entry.id   AF-A0A1I6HVL8-F1
#
_cell.length_a   1.000
_cell.length_b   1.000
_cell.length_c   1.000
_cell.angle_alpha   90.00
_cell.angle_beta   90.00
_cell.angle_gamma   90.00
#
_symmetry.space_group_name_H-M   'P 1'
#
loop_
_entity.id
_entity.type
_entity.pdbx_description
1 polymer ?
#
loop_
_entity_poly.entity_id
_entity_poly.type
_entity_poly.pdbx_seq_one_letter_code
_entity_poly.pdbx_strand_id
1 'polypeptide(L)'
;MKRVIKMSKAWIAACIVGIVLTGCGGGGSGGGGQGAATLSWTAPLTRVNGESIPMGELDKYVIRYGQDADDLTKQVVVENAAAEADMSYRIGGLATGTWYFTIQVQDINGLISAPSDVVSKSISS
;
A
#
# COMPACT_ATOMS: atom_id res chain seq x y z
N MET A 1 -15.78 15.05 -19.21
CA MET A 1 -14.61 15.32 -18.31
C MET A 1 -14.47 14.15 -17.35
N LYS A 2 -13.26 13.62 -17.12
CA LYS A 2 -13.06 12.39 -16.31
C LYS A 2 -13.23 12.69 -14.81
N ARG A 3 -14.19 12.05 -14.15
CA ARG A 3 -14.54 12.20 -12.71
C ARG A 3 -13.73 11.28 -11.79
N VAL A 4 -12.42 11.20 -12.02
CA VAL A 4 -11.53 10.25 -11.31
C VAL A 4 -11.12 10.85 -9.95
N ILE A 5 -10.86 10.04 -8.91
CA ILE A 5 -10.40 10.55 -7.60
C ILE A 5 -8.90 10.91 -7.66
N LYS A 6 -8.45 11.94 -6.93
CA LYS A 6 -7.03 12.34 -6.88
C LYS A 6 -6.39 11.85 -5.57
N MET A 7 -5.51 10.85 -5.65
CA MET A 7 -4.68 10.44 -4.51
C MET A 7 -3.55 11.45 -4.30
N SER A 8 -3.38 11.93 -3.06
CA SER A 8 -2.60 13.14 -2.77
C SER A 8 -1.14 12.89 -2.38
N LYS A 9 -0.73 11.66 -2.07
CA LYS A 9 0.65 11.11 -2.01
C LYS A 9 0.64 9.87 -1.13
N ALA A 10 1.38 8.84 -1.54
CA ALA A 10 1.69 7.67 -0.70
C ALA A 10 3.17 7.71 -0.34
N TRP A 11 3.51 7.30 0.88
CA TRP A 11 4.89 7.26 1.35
C TRP A 11 5.09 6.07 2.28
N ILE A 12 6.30 5.54 2.34
CA ILE A 12 6.61 4.39 3.20
C ILE A 12 7.02 4.91 4.58
N ALA A 13 6.18 4.66 5.58
CA ALA A 13 6.53 4.94 6.96
C ALA A 13 7.37 3.76 7.49
N ALA A 14 8.66 3.99 7.74
CA ALA A 14 9.51 3.02 8.41
C ALA A 14 9.25 3.03 9.92
N CYS A 15 8.14 2.43 10.37
CA CYS A 15 7.95 2.15 11.79
C CYS A 15 8.72 0.86 12.15
N ILE A 16 9.97 1.03 12.57
CA ILE A 16 10.79 -0.04 13.15
C ILE A 16 10.16 -0.41 14.49
N VAL A 17 9.38 -1.48 14.54
CA VAL A 17 9.06 -2.16 15.81
C VAL A 17 10.05 -3.32 15.95
N GLY A 18 11.02 -3.15 16.84
CA GLY A 18 12.11 -4.09 17.08
C GLY A 18 11.69 -5.35 17.86
N ILE A 19 12.07 -6.51 17.30
CA ILE A 19 12.79 -7.66 17.89
C ILE A 19 12.46 -8.12 19.33
N VAL A 20 12.15 -9.42 19.48
CA VAL A 20 12.94 -10.35 20.36
C VAL A 20 13.08 -11.73 19.70
N LEU A 21 14.31 -12.24 19.73
CA LEU A 21 14.82 -13.52 19.21
C LEU A 21 14.50 -14.69 20.15
N THR A 22 14.00 -15.80 19.61
CA THR A 22 14.36 -17.15 20.11
C THR A 22 14.16 -18.19 19.01
N GLY A 23 15.19 -18.99 18.71
CA GLY A 23 15.02 -20.26 17.98
C GLY A 23 16.16 -20.62 17.04
N CYS A 24 17.14 -21.38 17.54
CA CYS A 24 18.04 -22.17 16.71
C CYS A 24 17.30 -23.43 16.24
N GLY A 25 17.23 -23.67 14.92
CA GLY A 25 16.64 -24.88 14.34
C GLY A 25 16.70 -24.84 12.82
N GLY A 26 17.58 -25.64 12.22
CA GLY A 26 18.05 -25.49 10.83
C GLY A 26 17.19 -26.09 9.72
N GLY A 27 17.67 -25.85 8.49
CA GLY A 27 17.54 -26.74 7.35
C GLY A 27 16.30 -26.60 6.46
N GLY A 28 16.29 -25.61 5.55
CA GLY A 28 15.33 -25.56 4.45
C GLY A 28 15.57 -24.36 3.53
N SER A 29 16.25 -24.58 2.40
CA SER A 29 16.45 -23.58 1.35
C SER A 29 15.11 -23.30 0.65
N GLY A 30 14.47 -22.20 1.02
CA GLY A 30 13.36 -21.59 0.31
C GLY A 30 13.39 -20.11 0.63
N GLY A 31 13.74 -19.27 -0.34
CA GLY A 31 13.97 -17.82 -0.17
C GLY A 31 12.87 -17.17 0.65
N GLY A 32 13.15 -17.00 1.95
CA GLY A 32 12.14 -16.70 2.96
C GLY A 32 11.79 -15.23 2.93
N GLY A 33 10.52 -14.92 2.66
CA GLY A 33 9.99 -13.59 2.88
C GLY A 33 9.98 -13.27 4.38
N GLN A 34 11.06 -12.68 4.89
CA GLN A 34 11.15 -12.21 6.28
C GLN A 34 11.09 -10.67 6.39
N GLY A 35 11.01 -9.97 5.25
CA GLY A 35 10.85 -8.52 5.20
C GLY A 35 9.40 -8.07 5.36
N ALA A 36 9.25 -6.80 5.72
CA ALA A 36 7.97 -6.11 5.68
C ALA A 36 8.14 -4.65 5.25
N ALA A 37 7.08 -4.11 4.65
CA ALA A 37 6.94 -2.70 4.34
C ALA A 37 5.64 -2.19 4.94
N THR A 38 5.68 -1.05 5.63
CA THR A 38 4.49 -0.34 6.08
C THR A 38 4.29 0.85 5.15
N LEU A 39 3.19 0.84 4.41
CA LEU A 39 2.75 1.97 3.62
C LEU A 39 1.93 2.88 4.50
N SER A 40 2.09 4.19 4.30
CA SER A 40 1.22 5.21 4.86
C SER A 40 0.79 6.19 3.77
N TRP A 41 -0.41 6.73 3.88
CA TRP A 41 -0.96 7.65 2.89
C TRP A 41 -1.82 8.73 3.55
N THR A 42 -2.47 9.54 2.74
CA THR A 42 -3.47 10.51 3.20
C THR A 42 -4.70 10.36 2.35
N ALA A 43 -5.88 10.42 2.96
CA ALA A 43 -7.13 10.34 2.21
C ALA A 43 -7.22 11.45 1.16
N PRO A 44 -7.81 11.15 0.00
CA PRO A 44 -8.19 12.18 -0.95
C PRO A 44 -9.23 13.10 -0.30
N LEU A 45 -9.10 14.41 -0.56
CA LEU A 45 -10.12 15.40 -0.20
C LEU A 45 -10.89 15.89 -1.42
N THR A 46 -10.34 15.65 -2.61
CA THR A 46 -10.91 16.09 -3.88
C THR A 46 -10.79 15.02 -4.96
N ARG A 47 -11.71 15.09 -5.92
CA ARG A 47 -11.62 14.44 -7.22
C ARG A 47 -10.70 15.24 -8.15
N VAL A 48 -10.30 14.64 -9.26
CA VAL A 48 -9.41 15.25 -10.28
C VAL A 48 -10.03 16.50 -10.90
N ASN A 49 -11.36 16.59 -10.98
CA ASN A 49 -12.09 17.78 -11.43
C ASN A 49 -12.16 18.89 -10.37
N GLY A 50 -11.61 18.69 -9.17
CA GLY A 50 -11.63 19.65 -8.07
C GLY A 50 -12.86 19.60 -7.17
N GLU A 51 -13.84 18.73 -7.46
CA GLU A 51 -14.97 18.50 -6.56
C GLU A 51 -14.49 17.83 -5.27
N SER A 52 -14.98 18.28 -4.11
CA SER A 52 -14.68 17.62 -2.84
C SER A 52 -15.23 16.19 -2.81
N ILE A 53 -14.50 15.28 -2.18
CA ILE A 53 -14.98 13.93 -1.86
C ILE A 53 -15.04 13.77 -0.34
N PRO A 54 -16.23 13.56 0.25
CA PRO A 54 -16.38 13.25 1.66
C PRO A 54 -15.69 11.93 2.02
N MET A 55 -15.13 11.85 3.24
CA MET A 55 -14.55 10.62 3.76
C MET A 55 -15.54 9.44 3.71
N GLY A 56 -16.81 9.71 4.00
CA GLY A 56 -17.90 8.72 3.95
C GLY A 56 -18.20 8.15 2.55
N GLU A 57 -17.69 8.76 1.48
CA GLU A 57 -17.82 8.23 0.12
C GLU A 57 -16.66 7.29 -0.27
N LEU A 58 -15.63 7.16 0.57
CA LEU A 58 -14.51 6.26 0.29
C LEU A 58 -14.88 4.82 0.67
N ASP A 59 -14.84 3.91 -0.30
CA ASP A 59 -15.19 2.49 -0.12
C ASP A 59 -13.95 1.69 0.34
N LYS A 60 -12.90 1.70 -0.48
CA LYS A 60 -11.68 0.89 -0.25
C LYS A 60 -10.42 1.56 -0.79
N TYR A 61 -9.29 1.13 -0.26
CA TYR A 61 -7.98 1.36 -0.89
C TYR A 61 -7.46 0.07 -1.53
N VAL A 62 -6.80 0.22 -2.68
CA VAL A 62 -6.16 -0.88 -3.41
C VAL A 62 -4.67 -0.60 -3.49
N ILE A 63 -3.87 -1.42 -2.83
CA ILE A 63 -2.40 -1.34 -2.87
C ILE A 63 -1.91 -2.38 -3.87
N ARG A 64 -1.19 -1.95 -4.90
CA ARG A 64 -0.50 -2.84 -5.83
C ARG A 64 0.99 -2.83 -5.55
N TYR A 65 1.62 -4.00 -5.65
CA TYR A 65 3.04 -4.14 -5.34
C TYR A 65 3.71 -5.26 -6.13
N GLY A 66 5.03 -5.17 -6.27
CA GLY A 66 5.83 -6.10 -7.07
C GLY A 66 7.32 -5.80 -6.95
N GLN A 67 8.16 -6.66 -7.53
CA GLN A 67 9.60 -6.41 -7.68
C GLN A 67 9.95 -5.78 -9.04
N ASP A 68 8.98 -5.71 -9.96
CA ASP A 68 9.04 -4.91 -11.17
C ASP A 68 8.24 -3.61 -10.94
N ALA A 69 8.84 -2.46 -11.23
CA ALA A 69 8.20 -1.16 -11.04
C ALA A 69 7.11 -0.89 -12.10
N ASP A 70 7.26 -1.50 -13.28
CA ASP A 70 6.35 -1.32 -14.41
C ASP A 70 5.23 -2.39 -14.42
N ASP A 71 5.40 -3.48 -13.66
CA ASP A 71 4.41 -4.57 -13.52
C ASP A 71 4.18 -4.99 -12.04
N LEU A 72 3.24 -4.31 -11.39
CA LEU A 72 2.82 -4.59 -10.01
C LEU A 72 1.74 -5.69 -9.98
N THR A 73 2.19 -6.94 -9.99
CA THR A 73 1.33 -8.14 -10.10
C THR A 73 0.59 -8.54 -8.82
N LYS A 74 1.02 -8.06 -7.64
CA LYS A 74 0.38 -8.39 -6.36
C LYS A 74 -0.54 -7.28 -5.90
N GLN A 75 -1.59 -7.65 -5.16
CA GLN A 75 -2.62 -6.71 -4.69
C GLN A 75 -3.04 -7.00 -3.25
N VAL A 76 -3.25 -5.92 -2.50
CA VAL A 76 -3.96 -5.90 -1.22
C VAL A 76 -5.15 -4.96 -1.35
N VAL A 77 -6.27 -5.34 -0.76
CA VAL A 77 -7.45 -4.48 -0.62
C VAL A 77 -7.65 -4.14 0.85
N VAL A 78 -7.73 -2.85 1.15
CA VAL A 78 -8.06 -2.31 2.47
C VAL A 78 -9.50 -1.82 2.38
N GLU A 79 -10.43 -2.62 2.90
CA GLU A 79 -11.86 -2.31 2.90
C GLU A 79 -12.22 -1.27 3.98
N ASN A 80 -13.42 -0.69 3.90
CA ASN A 80 -13.98 0.27 4.87
C ASN A 80 -13.17 1.57 4.99
N ALA A 81 -12.69 2.11 3.86
CA ALA A 81 -11.85 3.31 3.81
C ALA A 81 -12.44 4.54 4.50
N ALA A 82 -13.77 4.62 4.63
CA ALA A 82 -14.48 5.69 5.31
C ALA A 82 -14.39 5.65 6.86
N ALA A 83 -14.34 4.46 7.44
CA ALA A 83 -14.46 4.24 8.89
C ALA A 83 -13.13 3.83 9.53
N GLU A 84 -12.36 3.07 8.78
CA GLU A 84 -11.14 2.41 9.22
C GLU A 84 -10.03 2.85 8.27
N ALA A 85 -8.99 3.45 8.82
CA ALA A 85 -7.63 3.16 8.42
C ALA A 85 -6.77 4.11 9.22
N ASP A 86 -5.75 3.58 9.89
CA ASP A 86 -4.60 4.32 10.40
C ASP A 86 -3.77 4.97 9.27
N MET A 87 -4.43 5.28 8.14
CA MET A 87 -3.91 5.61 6.82
C MET A 87 -2.64 4.82 6.51
N SER A 88 -2.64 3.55 6.88
CA SER A 88 -1.47 2.71 6.82
C SER A 88 -1.83 1.24 6.69
N TYR A 89 -0.91 0.49 6.08
CA TYR A 89 -1.04 -0.95 5.95
C TYR A 89 0.34 -1.60 5.91
N ARG A 90 0.51 -2.68 6.66
CA ARG A 90 1.76 -3.44 6.71
C ARG A 90 1.67 -4.68 5.82
N ILE A 91 2.53 -4.73 4.82
CA ILE A 91 2.72 -5.89 3.95
C ILE A 91 3.94 -6.67 4.46
N GLY A 92 3.70 -7.89 4.96
CA GLY A 92 4.75 -8.83 5.36
C GLY A 92 5.07 -9.87 4.28
N GLY A 93 5.99 -10.78 4.58
CA GLY A 93 6.33 -11.88 3.66
C GLY A 93 7.11 -11.42 2.43
N LEU A 94 7.79 -10.28 2.51
CA LEU A 94 8.56 -9.73 1.40
C LEU A 94 9.95 -10.37 1.37
N ALA A 95 10.30 -11.00 0.25
CA ALA A 95 11.63 -11.54 0.01
C ALA A 95 12.67 -10.41 -0.15
N THR A 96 13.96 -10.76 0.02
CA THR A 96 15.08 -9.85 -0.26
C THR A 96 14.98 -9.28 -1.68
N GLY A 97 15.29 -7.99 -1.81
CA GLY A 97 15.23 -7.24 -3.06
C GLY A 97 14.47 -5.93 -2.91
N THR A 98 14.34 -5.20 -4.01
CA THR A 98 13.57 -3.95 -4.06
C THR A 98 12.12 -4.26 -4.41
N TRP A 99 11.21 -3.75 -3.59
CA TRP A 99 9.78 -3.82 -3.81
C TRP A 99 9.25 -2.43 -4.15
N TYR A 100 8.33 -2.38 -5.09
CA TYR A 100 7.65 -1.19 -5.56
C TYR A 100 6.18 -1.27 -5.17
N PHE A 101 5.59 -0.11 -4.89
CA PHE A 101 4.22 -0.01 -4.41
C PHE A 101 3.52 1.20 -5.00
N THR A 102 2.23 1.03 -5.28
CA THR A 102 1.29 2.11 -5.58
C THR A 102 0.01 1.89 -4.81
N ILE A 103 -0.74 2.97 -4.58
CA ILE A 103 -2.07 2.90 -3.97
C ILE A 103 -3.09 3.65 -4.82
N GLN A 104 -4.30 3.11 -4.85
CA GLN A 104 -5.48 3.71 -5.41
C GLN A 104 -6.60 3.74 -4.36
N VAL A 105 -7.54 4.64 -4.54
CA VAL A 105 -8.77 4.70 -3.74
C VAL A 105 -9.97 4.51 -4.67
N GLN A 106 -10.96 3.76 -4.19
CA GLN A 106 -12.23 3.56 -4.85
C GLN A 106 -13.33 4.18 -3.99
N ASP A 107 -14.26 4.92 -4.61
CA ASP A 107 -15.46 5.40 -3.94
C ASP A 107 -16.60 4.37 -3.95
N ILE A 108 -17.67 4.64 -3.20
CA ILE A 108 -18.88 3.82 -3.13
C ILE A 108 -19.60 3.64 -4.47
N ASN A 109 -19.27 4.45 -5.48
CA ASN A 109 -19.81 4.32 -6.84
C ASN A 109 -18.91 3.46 -7.75
N GLY A 110 -17.82 2.90 -7.22
CA GLY A 110 -16.86 2.10 -7.96
C GLY A 110 -15.86 2.92 -8.78
N LEU A 111 -15.77 4.24 -8.59
CA LEU A 111 -14.80 5.06 -9.31
C LEU A 111 -13.43 4.95 -8.65
N ILE A 112 -12.43 4.47 -9.40
CA ILE A 112 -11.07 4.27 -8.90
C ILE A 112 -10.17 5.45 -9.33
N SER A 113 -9.33 5.95 -8.42
CA SER A 113 -8.32 6.96 -8.70
C SER A 113 -7.27 6.49 -9.73
N ALA A 114 -6.51 7.44 -10.28
CA ALA A 114 -5.19 7.10 -10.82
C ALA A 114 -4.31 6.48 -9.70
N PRO A 115 -3.33 5.62 -10.04
CA PRO A 115 -2.30 5.19 -9.09
C PRO A 115 -1.56 6.39 -8.50
N SER A 116 -1.14 6.27 -7.25
CA SER A 116 -0.15 7.18 -6.66
C SER A 116 1.18 7.12 -7.42
N ASP A 117 2.08 8.06 -7.09
CA ASP A 117 3.49 7.89 -7.42
C ASP A 117 4.00 6.54 -6.89
N VAL A 118 4.89 5.90 -7.66
CA VAL A 118 5.52 4.64 -7.27
C VAL A 118 6.52 4.94 -6.15
N VAL A 119 6.40 4.22 -5.04
CA VAL A 119 7.37 4.24 -3.94
C VAL A 119 8.05 2.89 -3.82
N SER A 120 9.24 2.84 -3.23
CA SER A 120 10.00 1.59 -3.13
C SER A 120 10.60 1.34 -1.75
N LYS A 121 10.80 0.06 -1.44
CA LYS A 121 11.48 -0.43 -0.23
C LYS A 121 12.45 -1.54 -0.59
N SER A 122 13.71 -1.38 -0.22
CA SER A 122 14.69 -2.47 -0.25
C SER A 122 14.58 -3.31 1.02
N ILE A 123 14.44 -4.62 0.83
CA ILE A 123 14.48 -5.63 1.88
C ILE A 123 15.83 -6.33 1.77
N SER A 124 16.57 -6.36 2.87
CA SER A 124 17.82 -7.12 3.01
C SER A 124 17.66 -8.19 4.09
N SER A 125 18.44 -9.26 3.98
CA SER A 125 18.60 -10.27 5.03
C SER A 125 19.52 -9.79 6.14
#